data_AF-A0A9D3V208-F1
#
_entry.id   AF-A0A9D3V208-F1
#
_cell.length_a   1.000
_cell.length_b   1.000
_cell.length_c   1.000
_cell.angle_alpha   90.00
_cell.angle_beta   90.00
_cell.angle_gamma   90.00
#
_symmetry.space_group_name_H-M   'P 1'
#
loop_
_entity.id
_entity.type
_entity.pdbx_description
1 polymer ?
#
loop_
_entity_poly.entity_id
_entity_poly.type
_entity_poly.pdbx_seq_one_letter_code
_entity_poly.pdbx_strand_id
1 'polypeptide(L)'
;MGFAIVVLVVKAVLLVQLSLLLLSTFTVSAPIWPQASPPHYHAVSPVVPPTHPPTHHHHHHPHPHPHPHPPTKPPTPTLPPVHPPPKAPVQPPTKPPVHPPPKAPVQPPTKPPTPAPPKPPAYSPPKPPVQPPTQPPTKPPTQPPTKPPTKPPTQPPTKPPTHPPSHPPAKPPTSSHVAVQGVVYCKSCKYAGVDTLLGAKPIPRATARLTCKDAKNELTVQFKTDKNGYFFLQAPITIYNFDLHNCSVSLVSSPLKACSKPSNLNGGLKGAPLKPEKPSTSKKLPYVLYSVGPFAFEPTCHKN
;
A
#
# COMPACT_ATOMS: atom_id res chain seq x y z
N MET A 1 19.30 -63.16 33.18
CA MET A 1 18.38 -62.34 32.35
C MET A 1 17.65 -61.25 33.14
N GLY A 2 17.22 -61.48 34.38
CA GLY A 2 16.46 -60.50 35.18
C GLY A 2 17.20 -59.20 35.52
N PHE A 3 18.49 -59.25 35.86
CA PHE A 3 19.23 -58.05 36.30
C PHE A 3 19.39 -56.99 35.20
N ALA A 4 19.61 -57.41 33.95
CA ALA A 4 19.72 -56.51 32.81
C ALA A 4 18.39 -55.80 32.48
N ILE A 5 17.27 -56.51 32.66
CA ILE A 5 15.93 -55.96 32.46
C ILE A 5 15.63 -54.93 33.55
N VAL A 6 15.98 -55.22 34.81
CA VAL A 6 15.83 -54.26 35.92
C VAL A 6 16.63 -52.99 35.67
N VAL A 7 17.89 -53.10 35.20
CA VAL A 7 18.72 -51.93 34.89
C VAL A 7 18.15 -51.10 33.73
N LEU A 8 17.60 -51.76 32.70
CA LEU A 8 16.95 -51.07 31.57
C LEU A 8 15.68 -50.34 32.01
N VAL A 9 14.85 -50.96 32.84
CA VAL A 9 13.63 -50.35 33.37
C VAL A 9 13.97 -49.17 34.27
N VAL A 10 14.98 -49.29 35.14
CA VAL A 10 15.42 -48.18 36.01
C VAL A 10 15.95 -47.00 35.18
N LYS A 11 16.75 -47.26 34.14
CA LYS A 11 17.23 -46.20 33.24
C LYS A 11 16.09 -45.52 32.48
N ALA A 12 15.11 -46.29 31.98
CA ALA A 12 13.96 -45.74 31.27
C ALA A 12 13.10 -44.86 32.20
N VAL A 13 12.85 -45.31 33.43
CA VAL A 13 12.12 -44.52 34.44
C VAL A 13 12.88 -43.24 34.79
N LEU A 14 14.20 -43.30 34.94
CA LEU A 14 15.04 -42.13 35.22
C LEU A 14 14.99 -41.10 34.08
N LEU A 15 15.00 -41.55 32.82
CA LEU A 15 14.91 -40.69 31.65
C LEU A 15 13.52 -40.03 31.52
N VAL A 16 12.45 -40.76 31.84
CA VAL A 16 11.08 -40.22 31.83
C VAL A 16 10.90 -39.19 32.95
N GLN A 17 11.42 -39.46 34.15
CA GLN A 17 11.40 -38.52 35.27
C GLN A 17 12.20 -37.25 34.97
N LEU A 18 13.40 -37.37 34.37
CA LEU A 18 14.21 -36.22 33.96
C LEU A 18 13.53 -35.40 32.86
N SER A 19 12.83 -36.05 31.94
CA SER A 19 12.04 -35.37 30.90
C SER A 19 10.86 -34.59 31.50
N LEU A 20 10.12 -35.17 32.46
CA LEU A 20 9.04 -34.46 33.16
C LEU A 20 9.55 -33.26 33.97
N LEU A 21 10.73 -33.38 34.59
CA LEU A 21 11.35 -32.30 35.35
C LEU A 21 11.81 -31.14 34.45
N LEU A 22 12.27 -31.45 33.22
CA LEU A 22 12.60 -30.42 32.23
C LEU A 22 11.35 -29.70 31.73
N LEU A 23 10.22 -30.40 31.53
CA LEU A 23 8.98 -29.76 31.09
C LEU A 23 8.33 -28.86 32.17
N SER A 24 8.55 -29.12 33.46
CA SER A 24 7.99 -28.30 34.56
C SER A 24 8.78 -27.02 34.85
N THR A 25 9.99 -26.86 34.30
CA THR A 25 10.79 -25.63 34.45
C THR A 25 10.50 -24.56 33.39
N PHE A 26 9.60 -24.83 32.43
CA PHE A 26 9.22 -23.86 31.39
C PHE A 26 7.99 -23.00 31.73
N THR A 27 7.40 -23.13 32.91
CA THR A 27 6.41 -22.18 33.42
C THR A 27 7.05 -21.28 34.46
N VAL A 28 7.02 -19.96 34.23
CA VAL A 28 7.71 -18.83 34.92
C VAL A 28 8.93 -18.37 34.10
N SER A 29 8.81 -17.46 33.15
CA SER A 29 8.53 -16.03 33.42
C SER A 29 8.03 -15.36 32.14
N ALA A 30 6.79 -14.86 32.13
CA ALA A 30 6.42 -13.82 31.19
C ALA A 30 7.14 -12.54 31.63
N PRO A 31 7.99 -11.91 30.80
CA PRO A 31 8.53 -10.62 31.15
C PRO A 31 7.37 -9.62 31.16
N ILE A 32 7.03 -9.13 32.35
CA ILE A 32 6.18 -7.96 32.55
C ILE A 32 6.96 -6.79 31.96
N TRP A 33 6.68 -6.47 30.70
CA TRP A 33 7.11 -5.20 30.14
C TRP A 33 6.29 -4.12 30.83
N PRO A 34 6.90 -3.11 31.47
CA PRO A 34 6.15 -1.93 31.85
C PRO A 34 5.59 -1.32 30.57
N GLN A 35 4.26 -1.22 30.52
CA GLN A 35 3.53 -0.56 29.45
C GLN A 35 3.97 0.91 29.45
N ALA A 36 4.95 1.23 28.61
CA ALA A 36 5.31 2.60 28.31
C ALA A 36 4.08 3.24 27.68
N SER A 37 3.43 4.12 28.43
CA SER A 37 2.40 5.02 27.93
C SER A 37 2.92 5.67 26.63
N PRO A 38 2.19 5.60 25.51
CA PRO A 38 2.61 6.29 24.31
C PRO A 38 2.71 7.79 24.62
N PRO A 39 3.75 8.48 24.15
CA PRO A 39 3.84 9.93 24.34
C PRO A 39 2.57 10.56 23.76
N HIS A 40 1.92 11.39 24.58
CA HIS A 40 0.83 12.25 24.17
C HIS A 40 1.32 13.18 23.05
N TYR A 41 1.20 12.73 21.81
CA TYR A 41 1.29 13.63 20.67
C TYR A 41 -0.01 14.41 20.62
N HIS A 42 0.11 15.72 20.83
CA HIS A 42 -0.95 16.69 20.57
C HIS A 42 -1.60 16.38 19.22
N ALA A 43 -2.92 16.19 19.27
CA ALA A 43 -3.75 15.99 18.10
C ALA A 43 -3.50 17.13 17.11
N VAL A 44 -2.80 16.84 16.01
CA VAL A 44 -2.88 17.67 14.82
C VAL A 44 -4.28 17.44 14.28
N SER A 45 -5.08 18.51 14.27
CA SER A 45 -6.46 18.51 13.77
C SER A 45 -6.54 17.83 12.39
N PRO A 46 -7.56 17.00 12.13
CA PRO A 46 -7.77 16.44 10.81
C PRO A 46 -8.02 17.58 9.82
N VAL A 47 -7.26 17.58 8.74
CA VAL A 47 -7.57 18.35 7.54
C VAL A 47 -8.98 17.95 7.12
N VAL A 48 -9.87 18.94 7.11
CA VAL A 48 -11.25 18.82 6.66
C VAL A 48 -11.26 18.25 5.23
N PRO A 49 -11.98 17.15 4.94
CA PRO A 49 -12.11 16.66 3.58
C PRO A 49 -12.88 17.70 2.73
N PRO A 50 -12.51 17.90 1.44
CA PRO A 50 -13.22 18.83 0.58
C PRO A 50 -14.68 18.39 0.39
N THR A 51 -15.61 19.28 0.70
CA THR A 51 -17.07 19.09 0.66
C THR A 51 -17.71 19.34 -0.71
N HIS A 52 -16.95 19.31 -1.81
CA HIS A 52 -17.50 19.56 -3.13
C HIS A 52 -17.18 18.44 -4.13
N PRO A 53 -18.20 17.84 -4.78
CA PRO A 53 -17.96 16.98 -5.93
C PRO A 53 -17.36 17.80 -7.08
N PRO A 54 -16.50 17.21 -7.93
CA PRO A 54 -15.99 17.90 -9.10
C PRO A 54 -17.16 18.28 -10.02
N THR A 55 -17.30 19.57 -10.29
CA THR A 55 -18.18 20.10 -11.33
C THR A 55 -17.77 19.49 -12.67
N HIS A 56 -18.59 18.57 -13.16
CA HIS A 56 -18.46 18.00 -14.49
C HIS A 56 -18.79 19.11 -15.50
N HIS A 57 -17.78 19.69 -16.15
CA HIS A 57 -18.02 20.53 -17.32
C HIS A 57 -18.51 19.63 -18.45
N HIS A 58 -19.80 19.72 -18.80
CA HIS A 58 -20.35 19.09 -19.98
C HIS A 58 -19.87 19.86 -21.22
N HIS A 59 -18.94 19.26 -21.98
CA HIS A 59 -18.75 19.61 -23.38
C HIS A 59 -19.82 18.90 -24.20
N HIS A 60 -20.73 19.67 -24.78
CA HIS A 60 -21.71 19.18 -25.75
C HIS A 60 -21.00 18.94 -27.09
N HIS A 61 -20.82 17.68 -27.47
CA HIS A 61 -20.59 17.30 -28.86
C HIS A 61 -21.94 16.99 -29.53
N PRO A 62 -22.25 17.56 -30.70
CA PRO A 62 -23.42 17.15 -31.47
C PRO A 62 -23.10 15.83 -32.20
N HIS A 63 -23.79 14.76 -31.83
CA HIS A 63 -23.91 13.55 -32.66
C HIS A 63 -25.15 13.66 -33.56
N PRO A 64 -25.10 13.19 -34.82
CA PRO A 64 -26.23 13.19 -35.73
C PRO A 64 -27.26 12.11 -35.37
N HIS A 65 -28.52 12.42 -35.66
CA HIS A 65 -29.73 11.67 -35.34
C HIS A 65 -29.77 10.21 -35.89
N PRO A 66 -30.54 9.32 -35.23
CA PRO A 66 -30.72 7.93 -35.63
C PRO A 66 -31.86 7.72 -36.65
N HIS A 67 -31.71 6.72 -37.52
CA HIS A 67 -32.76 6.21 -38.41
C HIS A 67 -33.80 5.34 -37.66
N PRO A 68 -35.04 5.25 -38.16
CA PRO A 68 -36.17 4.68 -37.42
C PRO A 68 -36.28 3.15 -37.59
N HIS A 69 -36.41 2.44 -36.47
CA HIS A 69 -36.86 1.05 -36.43
C HIS A 69 -38.38 0.96 -36.18
N PRO A 70 -39.06 -0.11 -36.65
CA PRO A 70 -40.52 -0.23 -36.63
C PRO A 70 -41.08 -0.52 -35.22
N PRO A 71 -42.36 -0.17 -34.95
CA PRO A 71 -42.92 -0.19 -33.60
C PRO A 71 -43.21 -1.61 -33.11
N THR A 72 -42.68 -1.93 -31.93
CA THR A 72 -43.08 -3.09 -31.12
C THR A 72 -44.31 -2.74 -30.29
N LYS A 73 -45.17 -3.74 -30.06
CA LYS A 73 -46.51 -3.72 -29.42
C LYS A 73 -46.69 -2.76 -28.22
N PRO A 74 -47.90 -2.20 -28.01
CA PRO A 74 -48.22 -1.37 -26.84
C PRO A 74 -48.15 -2.15 -25.52
N PRO A 75 -47.60 -1.56 -24.44
CA PRO A 75 -47.71 -2.13 -23.10
C PRO A 75 -49.11 -1.90 -22.52
N THR A 76 -49.58 -2.88 -21.76
CA THR A 76 -50.86 -2.92 -21.03
C THR A 76 -50.96 -1.77 -20.02
N PRO A 77 -52.13 -1.11 -19.84
CA PRO A 77 -52.28 -0.02 -18.88
C PRO A 77 -52.11 -0.54 -17.45
N THR A 78 -51.11 -0.04 -16.74
CA THR A 78 -50.94 -0.27 -15.29
C THR A 78 -51.78 0.79 -14.56
N LEU A 79 -52.68 0.35 -13.68
CA LEU A 79 -53.55 1.21 -12.88
C LEU A 79 -52.74 2.23 -12.05
N PRO A 80 -53.25 3.46 -11.86
CA PRO A 80 -52.58 4.47 -11.05
C PRO A 80 -52.56 4.08 -9.56
N PRO A 81 -51.49 4.42 -8.81
CA PRO A 81 -51.43 4.23 -7.36
C PRO A 81 -52.54 5.00 -6.64
N VAL A 82 -53.30 4.33 -5.76
CA VAL A 82 -54.43 4.88 -4.98
C VAL A 82 -53.98 5.56 -3.67
N HIS A 83 -52.68 5.78 -3.46
CA HIS A 83 -52.18 6.40 -2.22
C HIS A 83 -51.67 7.83 -2.45
N PRO A 84 -52.24 8.84 -1.77
CA PRO A 84 -51.71 10.18 -1.79
C PRO A 84 -50.31 10.23 -1.13
N PRO A 85 -49.38 11.06 -1.63
CA PRO A 85 -48.06 11.22 -1.03
C PRO A 85 -48.16 11.78 0.40
N PRO A 86 -47.28 11.36 1.33
CA PRO A 86 -47.19 11.97 2.65
C PRO A 86 -46.87 13.46 2.52
N LYS A 87 -47.64 14.30 3.22
CA LYS A 87 -47.43 15.76 3.27
C LYS A 87 -45.99 16.07 3.69
N ALA A 88 -45.34 16.98 2.95
CA ALA A 88 -44.03 17.52 3.30
C ALA A 88 -44.06 18.19 4.70
N PRO A 89 -42.99 18.12 5.50
CA PRO A 89 -42.91 18.83 6.77
C PRO A 89 -42.93 20.34 6.53
N VAL A 90 -44.00 21.00 6.97
CA VAL A 90 -44.09 22.47 7.02
C VAL A 90 -43.57 22.92 8.37
N GLN A 91 -42.25 22.98 8.55
CA GLN A 91 -41.65 23.80 9.59
C GLN A 91 -40.41 24.51 9.05
N PRO A 92 -40.41 25.85 8.95
CA PRO A 92 -39.18 26.60 8.69
C PRO A 92 -38.27 26.55 9.93
N PRO A 93 -36.93 26.50 9.77
CA PRO A 93 -36.02 26.58 10.89
C PRO A 93 -36.07 27.97 11.53
N THR A 94 -36.70 28.07 12.69
CA THR A 94 -36.67 29.26 13.55
C THR A 94 -35.36 29.29 14.33
N LYS A 95 -34.33 29.95 13.76
CA LYS A 95 -33.43 30.92 14.44
C LYS A 95 -32.19 31.24 13.57
N PRO A 96 -31.90 32.52 13.33
CA PRO A 96 -30.60 32.94 12.80
C PRO A 96 -29.46 32.66 13.81
N PRO A 97 -28.22 32.41 13.36
CA PRO A 97 -27.05 32.36 14.22
C PRO A 97 -26.86 33.69 14.97
N VAL A 98 -26.70 33.62 16.30
CA VAL A 98 -26.60 34.79 17.21
C VAL A 98 -25.16 35.34 17.31
N HIS A 99 -24.24 34.93 16.43
CA HIS A 99 -22.85 35.37 16.51
C HIS A 99 -22.38 36.03 15.21
N PRO A 100 -21.96 37.31 15.24
CA PRO A 100 -21.29 37.92 14.10
C PRO A 100 -19.93 37.24 13.86
N PRO A 101 -19.46 37.18 12.60
CA PRO A 101 -18.14 36.63 12.30
C PRO A 101 -17.03 37.45 12.98
N PRO A 102 -15.94 36.82 13.45
CA PRO A 102 -14.79 37.54 13.99
C PRO A 102 -14.23 38.50 12.93
N LYS A 103 -13.96 39.75 13.33
CA LYS A 103 -13.31 40.76 12.49
C LYS A 103 -12.03 40.21 11.88
N ALA A 104 -11.82 40.49 10.59
CA ALA A 104 -10.58 40.17 9.88
C ALA A 104 -9.36 40.79 10.60
N PRO A 105 -8.19 40.11 10.62
CA PRO A 105 -6.98 40.67 11.21
C PRO A 105 -6.54 41.94 10.46
N VAL A 106 -6.48 43.06 11.19
CA VAL A 106 -5.90 44.32 10.71
C VAL A 106 -4.43 44.35 11.14
N GLN A 107 -3.58 43.57 10.46
CA GLN A 107 -2.13 43.80 10.50
C GLN A 107 -1.51 43.54 9.12
N PRO A 108 -0.87 44.54 8.49
CA PRO A 108 -0.09 44.31 7.30
C PRO A 108 1.19 43.52 7.66
N PRO A 109 1.63 42.57 6.82
CA PRO A 109 2.87 41.84 7.05
C PRO A 109 4.08 42.77 6.87
N THR A 110 4.85 42.96 7.95
CA THR A 110 6.08 43.78 8.01
C THR A 110 7.34 43.05 7.51
N LYS A 111 7.24 42.11 6.57
CA LYS A 111 8.42 41.43 6.01
C LYS A 111 8.55 41.68 4.51
N PRO A 112 9.73 42.13 4.02
CA PRO A 112 9.95 42.32 2.59
C PRO A 112 9.83 40.99 1.85
N PRO A 113 9.31 40.97 0.61
CA PRO A 113 9.30 39.78 -0.22
C PRO A 113 10.73 39.41 -0.62
N THR A 114 10.98 38.11 -0.57
CA THR A 114 12.14 37.36 -1.03
C THR A 114 12.70 37.88 -2.37
N PRO A 115 14.03 37.92 -2.58
CA PRO A 115 14.61 38.28 -3.88
C PRO A 115 14.09 37.37 -4.99
N ALA A 116 13.93 37.96 -6.18
CA ALA A 116 13.35 37.35 -7.36
C ALA A 116 13.97 35.98 -7.69
N PRO A 117 13.17 35.03 -8.23
CA PRO A 117 13.68 33.74 -8.66
C PRO A 117 14.78 33.89 -9.73
N PRO A 118 15.82 33.05 -9.71
CA PRO A 118 16.86 33.06 -10.73
C PRO A 118 16.24 32.84 -12.12
N LYS A 119 16.76 33.61 -13.09
CA LYS A 119 16.34 33.59 -14.50
C LYS A 119 16.27 32.15 -15.02
N PRO A 120 15.21 31.75 -15.75
CA PRO A 120 15.15 30.42 -16.33
C PRO A 120 16.36 30.21 -17.26
N PRO A 121 16.93 28.98 -17.30
CA PRO A 121 18.06 28.67 -18.16
C PRO A 121 17.71 28.96 -19.62
N ALA A 122 18.57 29.72 -20.30
CA ALA A 122 18.42 30.14 -21.70
C ALA A 122 18.70 29.02 -22.72
N TYR A 123 18.57 27.75 -22.32
CA TYR A 123 18.82 26.62 -23.20
C TYR A 123 17.48 26.03 -23.64
N SER A 124 17.11 26.31 -24.88
CA SER A 124 16.07 25.57 -25.60
C SER A 124 16.42 24.08 -25.60
N PRO A 125 15.48 23.18 -25.30
CA PRO A 125 15.71 21.75 -25.39
C PRO A 125 16.14 21.38 -26.83
N PRO A 126 17.09 20.45 -27.00
CA PRO A 126 17.43 19.90 -28.31
C PRO A 126 16.16 19.42 -29.01
N LYS A 127 16.01 19.75 -30.29
CA LYS A 127 14.88 19.33 -31.13
C LYS A 127 14.71 17.80 -31.01
N PRO A 128 13.49 17.29 -30.78
CA PRO A 128 13.24 15.85 -30.80
C PRO A 128 13.71 15.24 -32.14
N PRO A 129 14.25 14.01 -32.15
CA PRO A 129 14.55 13.31 -33.39
C PRO A 129 13.28 13.25 -34.25
N VAL A 130 13.40 13.69 -35.51
CA VAL A 130 12.27 13.76 -36.46
C VAL A 130 11.88 12.37 -36.99
N GLN A 131 12.58 11.31 -36.60
CA GLN A 131 12.26 9.94 -37.03
C GLN A 131 12.25 8.95 -35.86
N PRO A 132 11.15 8.18 -35.68
CA PRO A 132 11.21 6.97 -34.89
C PRO A 132 12.16 5.96 -35.56
N PRO A 133 12.92 5.15 -34.80
CA PRO A 133 13.72 4.09 -35.39
C PRO A 133 12.79 3.08 -36.07
N THR A 134 12.84 3.04 -37.40
CA THR A 134 11.89 2.29 -38.23
C THR A 134 12.16 0.78 -38.28
N GLN A 135 13.11 0.23 -37.51
CA GLN A 135 13.34 -1.21 -37.46
C GLN A 135 13.72 -1.71 -36.05
N PRO A 136 13.01 -2.72 -35.51
CA PRO A 136 13.55 -3.52 -34.42
C PRO A 136 14.77 -4.31 -34.93
N PRO A 137 15.80 -4.55 -34.09
CA PRO A 137 16.93 -5.37 -34.49
C PRO A 137 16.47 -6.81 -34.75
N THR A 138 16.42 -7.19 -36.03
CA THR A 138 15.86 -8.47 -36.49
C THR A 138 16.83 -9.66 -36.35
N LYS A 139 17.95 -9.52 -35.64
CA LYS A 139 18.88 -10.64 -35.40
C LYS A 139 19.41 -10.69 -33.96
N PRO A 140 19.25 -11.83 -33.26
CA PRO A 140 20.04 -12.11 -32.06
C PRO A 140 21.52 -12.22 -32.44
N PRO A 141 22.48 -11.81 -31.58
CA PRO A 141 23.89 -12.07 -31.81
C PRO A 141 24.10 -13.58 -31.86
N THR A 142 24.41 -14.10 -33.05
CA THR A 142 24.48 -15.55 -33.30
C THR A 142 25.86 -16.14 -33.00
N GLN A 143 26.76 -15.41 -32.32
CA GLN A 143 28.07 -15.95 -31.93
C GLN A 143 28.47 -15.58 -30.51
N PRO A 144 28.79 -16.57 -29.64
CA PRO A 144 29.59 -16.31 -28.45
C PRO A 144 31.01 -15.86 -28.87
N PRO A 145 31.68 -15.00 -28.07
CA PRO A 145 33.05 -14.57 -28.37
C PRO A 145 33.99 -15.80 -28.38
N THR A 146 34.47 -16.17 -29.56
CA THR A 146 35.26 -17.38 -29.79
C THR A 146 36.74 -17.26 -29.45
N LYS A 147 37.17 -16.21 -28.72
CA LYS A 147 38.57 -16.07 -28.30
C LYS A 147 38.71 -15.67 -26.82
N PRO A 148 39.33 -16.52 -25.98
CA PRO A 148 39.87 -16.09 -24.71
C PRO A 148 40.95 -15.01 -24.95
N PRO A 149 41.10 -14.01 -24.05
CA PRO A 149 42.24 -13.11 -24.08
C PRO A 149 43.53 -13.92 -24.01
N THR A 150 44.32 -13.92 -25.08
CA THR A 150 45.48 -14.79 -25.23
C THR A 150 46.75 -14.23 -24.56
N LYS A 151 46.62 -13.20 -23.71
CA LYS A 151 47.75 -12.67 -22.93
C LYS A 151 47.34 -12.33 -21.49
N PRO A 152 48.01 -12.91 -20.48
CA PRO A 152 47.98 -12.38 -19.13
C PRO A 152 48.54 -10.94 -19.11
N PRO A 153 48.01 -10.03 -18.25
CA PRO A 153 48.67 -8.76 -17.98
C PRO A 153 50.09 -9.03 -17.51
N THR A 154 51.09 -8.60 -18.27
CA THR A 154 52.49 -8.95 -18.03
C THR A 154 53.16 -8.06 -16.98
N GLN A 155 52.39 -7.23 -16.26
CA GLN A 155 52.92 -6.39 -15.19
C GLN A 155 51.96 -6.30 -13.99
N PRO A 156 52.43 -6.60 -12.76
CA PRO A 156 51.72 -6.19 -11.56
C PRO A 156 51.75 -4.65 -11.45
N PRO A 157 50.65 -4.01 -10.99
CA PRO A 157 50.63 -2.57 -10.77
C PRO A 157 51.73 -2.19 -9.78
N THR A 158 52.73 -1.45 -10.26
CA THR A 158 54.00 -1.23 -9.54
C THR A 158 53.94 -0.06 -8.55
N LYS A 159 52.75 0.45 -8.21
CA LYS A 159 52.59 1.45 -7.15
C LYS A 159 51.27 1.29 -6.39
N PRO A 160 51.30 1.20 -5.04
CA PRO A 160 50.12 1.41 -4.23
C PRO A 160 49.56 2.83 -4.46
N PRO A 161 48.24 3.04 -4.43
CA PRO A 161 47.66 4.38 -4.43
C PRO A 161 48.26 5.18 -3.27
N THR A 162 48.96 6.27 -3.59
CA THR A 162 49.74 7.05 -2.62
C THR A 162 48.85 7.97 -1.76
N HIS A 163 47.53 7.92 -1.94
CA HIS A 163 46.58 8.68 -1.14
C HIS A 163 45.43 7.77 -0.68
N PRO A 164 45.17 7.66 0.63
CA PRO A 164 43.90 7.10 1.10
C PRO A 164 42.76 7.97 0.54
N PRO A 165 41.60 7.39 0.19
CA PRO A 165 40.45 8.18 -0.21
C PRO A 165 40.16 9.23 0.87
N SER A 166 40.24 10.52 0.48
CA SER A 166 40.12 11.68 1.37
C SER A 166 38.74 11.84 2.02
N HIS A 167 37.83 10.90 1.78
CA HIS A 167 36.53 10.85 2.40
C HIS A 167 36.33 9.46 3.00
N PRO A 168 36.02 9.34 4.31
CA PRO A 168 35.48 8.08 4.81
C PRO A 168 34.28 7.71 3.94
N PRO A 169 34.02 6.41 3.70
CA PRO A 169 32.77 5.98 3.09
C PRO A 169 31.65 6.74 3.79
N ALA A 170 30.81 7.43 3.03
CA ALA A 170 29.63 8.10 3.57
C ALA A 170 28.99 7.13 4.57
N LYS A 171 28.82 7.59 5.83
CA LYS A 171 28.21 6.78 6.89
C LYS A 171 27.07 5.96 6.27
N PRO A 172 27.01 4.63 6.47
CA PRO A 172 25.90 3.85 5.97
C PRO A 172 24.63 4.61 6.34
N PRO A 173 23.71 4.84 5.39
CA PRO A 173 22.51 5.61 5.66
C PRO A 173 21.92 5.05 6.94
N THR A 174 21.77 5.91 7.97
CA THR A 174 21.03 5.59 9.20
C THR A 174 19.81 4.78 8.79
N SER A 175 19.81 3.50 9.13
CA SER A 175 19.04 2.45 8.46
C SER A 175 17.56 2.82 8.37
N SER A 176 17.16 3.41 7.25
CA SER A 176 15.78 3.81 7.04
C SER A 176 15.00 2.54 6.74
N HIS A 177 14.27 2.04 7.74
CA HIS A 177 13.49 0.80 7.68
C HIS A 177 12.50 0.87 6.50
N VAL A 178 12.11 -0.26 5.90
CA VAL A 178 11.04 -0.24 4.89
C VAL A 178 9.69 -0.30 5.60
N ALA A 179 8.80 0.64 5.28
CA ALA A 179 7.43 0.63 5.75
C ALA A 179 6.47 0.53 4.55
N VAL A 180 5.43 -0.29 4.69
CA VAL A 180 4.40 -0.49 3.66
C VAL A 180 3.04 -0.15 4.23
N GLN A 181 2.27 0.68 3.53
CA GLN A 181 0.93 1.09 3.96
C GLN A 181 -0.14 0.88 2.88
N GLY A 182 -1.37 0.73 3.33
CA GLY A 182 -2.54 0.57 2.45
C GLY A 182 -3.83 0.41 3.23
N VAL A 183 -4.94 0.26 2.51
CA VAL A 183 -6.28 0.09 3.09
C VAL A 183 -7.01 -1.06 2.41
N VAL A 184 -7.77 -1.82 3.18
CA VAL A 184 -8.59 -2.94 2.72
C VAL A 184 -10.06 -2.64 2.97
N TYR A 185 -10.86 -2.81 1.92
CA TYR A 185 -12.30 -2.56 1.93
C TYR A 185 -13.13 -3.81 1.67
N CYS A 186 -14.40 -3.74 2.03
CA CYS A 186 -15.46 -4.60 1.55
C CYS A 186 -16.24 -3.81 0.50
N LYS A 187 -16.34 -4.31 -0.74
CA LYS A 187 -17.18 -3.66 -1.75
C LYS A 187 -18.65 -3.69 -1.31
N SER A 188 -19.43 -2.71 -1.75
CA SER A 188 -20.87 -2.72 -1.48
C SER A 188 -21.58 -3.69 -2.42
N CYS A 189 -22.72 -4.23 -1.98
CA CYS A 189 -23.51 -5.15 -2.79
C CYS A 189 -24.02 -4.56 -4.09
N LYS A 190 -24.26 -3.24 -4.13
CA LYS A 190 -24.65 -2.53 -5.35
C LYS A 190 -23.62 -2.65 -6.47
N TYR A 191 -22.34 -2.81 -6.12
CA TYR A 191 -21.23 -2.84 -7.08
C TYR A 191 -20.41 -4.14 -6.95
N ALA A 192 -21.05 -5.23 -6.53
CA ALA A 192 -20.40 -6.55 -6.49
C ALA A 192 -19.91 -6.93 -7.90
N GLY A 193 -18.67 -7.41 -8.00
CA GLY A 193 -18.03 -7.78 -9.27
C GLY A 193 -17.57 -6.60 -10.15
N VAL A 194 -17.81 -5.35 -9.74
CA VAL A 194 -17.33 -4.15 -10.46
C VAL A 194 -16.08 -3.62 -9.76
N ASP A 195 -15.11 -3.13 -10.54
CA ASP A 195 -13.87 -2.55 -10.01
C ASP A 195 -14.08 -1.10 -9.54
N THR A 196 -14.85 -0.96 -8.46
CA THR A 196 -15.11 0.31 -7.78
C THR A 196 -15.11 0.15 -6.27
N LEU A 197 -14.79 1.24 -5.57
CA LEU A 197 -14.89 1.37 -4.11
C LEU A 197 -16.09 2.20 -3.68
N LEU A 198 -17.02 2.52 -4.59
CA LEU A 198 -18.19 3.31 -4.26
C LEU A 198 -19.08 2.57 -3.24
N GLY A 199 -19.34 3.21 -2.10
CA GLY A 199 -20.06 2.62 -0.98
C GLY A 199 -19.32 1.50 -0.24
N ALA A 200 -18.04 1.27 -0.57
CA ALA A 200 -17.23 0.27 0.10
C ALA A 200 -16.93 0.70 1.55
N LYS A 201 -16.82 -0.28 2.45
CA LYS A 201 -16.57 -0.05 3.88
C LYS A 201 -15.23 -0.65 4.29
N PRO A 202 -14.42 0.02 5.12
CA PRO A 202 -13.14 -0.55 5.56
C PRO A 202 -13.34 -1.86 6.35
N ILE A 203 -12.43 -2.82 6.17
CA ILE A 203 -12.49 -4.11 6.88
C ILE A 203 -11.45 -4.14 8.00
N PRO A 204 -11.86 -4.13 9.27
CA PRO A 204 -10.92 -4.32 10.37
C PRO A 204 -10.42 -5.75 10.46
N ARG A 205 -9.15 -5.92 10.85
CA ARG A 205 -8.50 -7.23 11.03
C ARG A 205 -8.50 -8.14 9.79
N ALA A 206 -8.65 -7.59 8.59
CA ALA A 206 -8.39 -8.32 7.35
C ALA A 206 -6.91 -8.71 7.28
N THR A 207 -6.62 -9.91 6.82
CA THR A 207 -5.25 -10.42 6.67
C THR A 207 -4.78 -10.19 5.25
N ALA A 208 -3.62 -9.56 5.10
CA ALA A 208 -2.90 -9.40 3.85
C ALA A 208 -1.48 -9.97 4.00
N ARG A 209 -0.83 -10.21 2.86
CA ARG A 209 0.50 -10.81 2.77
C ARG A 209 1.39 -9.95 1.89
N LEU A 210 2.53 -9.56 2.43
CA LEU A 210 3.68 -9.08 1.67
C LEU A 210 4.49 -10.29 1.23
N THR A 211 4.78 -10.39 -0.05
CA THR A 211 5.66 -11.40 -0.62
C THR A 211 6.72 -10.72 -1.46
N CYS A 212 8.00 -10.99 -1.18
CA CYS A 212 9.13 -10.63 -2.02
C CYS A 212 9.77 -11.91 -2.53
N LYS A 213 9.96 -12.02 -3.84
CA LYS A 213 10.48 -13.25 -4.45
C LYS A 213 11.60 -12.93 -5.43
N ASP A 214 12.70 -13.65 -5.30
CA ASP A 214 13.76 -13.68 -6.30
C ASP A 214 13.89 -15.11 -6.87
N ALA A 215 14.90 -15.37 -7.71
CA ALA A 215 15.07 -16.67 -8.35
C ALA A 215 15.33 -17.84 -7.36
N LYS A 216 15.76 -17.57 -6.12
CA LYS A 216 16.22 -18.59 -5.15
C LYS A 216 15.64 -18.44 -3.75
N ASN A 217 15.10 -17.27 -3.40
CA ASN A 217 14.63 -16.90 -2.08
C ASN A 217 13.20 -16.35 -2.16
N GLU A 218 12.48 -16.49 -1.05
CA GLU A 218 11.14 -15.93 -0.90
C GLU A 218 10.96 -15.44 0.54
N LEU A 219 10.56 -14.18 0.70
CA LEU A 219 10.12 -13.60 1.96
C LEU A 219 8.60 -13.46 1.91
N THR A 220 7.92 -14.01 2.91
CA THR A 220 6.48 -13.87 3.07
C THR A 220 6.14 -13.42 4.49
N VAL A 221 5.40 -12.31 4.60
CA VAL A 221 4.97 -11.72 5.88
C VAL A 221 3.48 -11.48 5.85
N GLN A 222 2.73 -12.07 6.79
CA GLN A 222 1.31 -11.80 6.96
C GLN A 222 1.09 -10.76 8.06
N PHE A 223 0.11 -9.89 7.84
CA PHE A 223 -0.26 -8.82 8.76
C PHE A 223 -1.75 -8.54 8.68
N LYS A 224 -2.26 -7.81 9.67
CA LYS A 224 -3.69 -7.49 9.79
C LYS A 224 -3.92 -5.99 9.74
N THR A 225 -5.07 -5.60 9.19
CA THR A 225 -5.54 -4.22 9.25
C THR A 225 -5.99 -3.83 10.65
N ASP A 226 -5.90 -2.54 10.94
CA ASP A 226 -6.42 -1.90 12.13
C ASP A 226 -7.96 -1.75 12.09
N LYS A 227 -8.53 -1.05 13.06
CA LYS A 227 -9.98 -0.80 13.16
C LYS A 227 -10.57 -0.02 11.98
N ASN A 228 -9.75 0.73 11.24
CA ASN A 228 -10.15 1.54 10.10
C ASN A 228 -9.87 0.83 8.76
N GLY A 229 -9.54 -0.47 8.80
CA GLY A 229 -9.15 -1.23 7.60
C GLY A 229 -7.80 -0.81 7.01
N TYR A 230 -7.05 0.04 7.70
CA TYR A 230 -5.73 0.51 7.30
C TYR A 230 -4.66 -0.44 7.85
N PHE A 231 -3.53 -0.57 7.15
CA PHE A 231 -2.36 -1.25 7.69
C PHE A 231 -1.12 -0.40 7.49
N PHE A 232 -0.20 -0.52 8.44
CA PHE A 232 1.15 0.00 8.37
C PHE A 232 2.10 -1.10 8.83
N LEU A 233 2.76 -1.75 7.88
CA LEU A 233 3.72 -2.81 8.13
C LEU A 233 5.11 -2.21 8.16
N GLN A 234 5.81 -2.34 9.28
CA GLN A 234 7.27 -2.23 9.30
C GLN A 234 7.84 -3.58 8.85
N ALA A 235 8.46 -3.61 7.68
CA ALA A 235 8.99 -4.84 7.12
C ALA A 235 10.20 -5.34 7.92
N PRO A 236 10.40 -6.67 8.00
CA PRO A 236 11.59 -7.22 8.66
C PRO A 236 12.86 -6.83 7.90
N ILE A 237 14.00 -6.78 8.60
CA ILE A 237 15.30 -6.41 8.03
C ILE A 237 15.68 -7.30 6.83
N THR A 238 15.23 -8.56 6.80
CA THR A 238 15.48 -9.49 5.69
C THR A 238 14.95 -9.00 4.34
N ILE A 239 14.04 -8.01 4.32
CA ILE A 239 13.54 -7.42 3.07
C ILE A 239 14.64 -6.76 2.24
N TYR A 240 15.73 -6.28 2.86
CA TYR A 240 16.85 -5.66 2.13
C TYR A 240 17.65 -6.63 1.26
N ASN A 241 17.44 -7.93 1.42
CA ASN A 241 18.04 -8.94 0.55
C ASN A 241 17.32 -9.05 -0.80
N PHE A 242 16.17 -8.39 -0.95
CA PHE A 242 15.33 -8.45 -2.14
C PHE A 242 15.33 -7.12 -2.89
N ASP A 243 15.17 -7.20 -4.21
CA ASP A 243 14.72 -6.04 -4.98
C ASP A 243 13.25 -5.75 -4.64
N LEU A 244 12.98 -4.53 -4.16
CA LEU A 244 11.63 -4.12 -3.76
C LEU A 244 10.65 -4.07 -4.94
N HIS A 245 11.14 -4.01 -6.18
CA HIS A 245 10.30 -4.15 -7.37
C HIS A 245 9.69 -5.57 -7.50
N ASN A 246 10.33 -6.57 -6.92
CA ASN A 246 9.84 -7.95 -6.86
C ASN A 246 8.99 -8.23 -5.60
N CYS A 247 8.71 -7.20 -4.80
CA CYS A 247 7.81 -7.28 -3.66
C CYS A 247 6.39 -6.87 -4.06
N SER A 248 5.40 -7.63 -3.56
CA SER A 248 3.99 -7.35 -3.77
C SER A 248 3.16 -7.62 -2.53
N VAL A 249 2.02 -6.95 -2.42
CA VAL A 249 1.02 -7.20 -1.37
C VAL A 249 -0.23 -7.81 -1.98
N SER A 250 -0.74 -8.89 -1.37
CA SER A 250 -1.97 -9.57 -1.76
C SER A 250 -2.89 -9.79 -0.55
N LEU A 251 -4.19 -9.90 -0.81
CA LEU A 251 -5.21 -10.25 0.17
C LEU A 251 -5.13 -11.74 0.49
N VAL A 252 -5.31 -12.08 1.77
CA VAL A 252 -5.35 -13.47 2.23
C VAL A 252 -6.75 -13.83 2.72
N SER A 253 -7.26 -13.10 3.71
CA SER A 253 -8.56 -13.41 4.32
C SER A 253 -9.20 -12.19 4.94
N SER A 254 -10.52 -12.26 5.10
CA SER A 254 -11.32 -11.25 5.81
C SER A 254 -12.05 -11.94 6.96
N PRO A 255 -12.16 -11.29 8.13
CA PRO A 255 -12.95 -11.81 9.25
C PRO A 255 -14.46 -11.71 9.01
N LEU A 256 -14.90 -10.96 8.00
CA LEU A 256 -16.31 -10.79 7.68
C LEU A 256 -16.77 -11.90 6.75
N LYS A 257 -17.66 -12.79 7.23
CA LYS A 257 -18.20 -13.89 6.40
C LYS A 257 -18.88 -13.38 5.12
N ALA A 258 -19.68 -12.32 5.26
CA ALA A 258 -20.37 -11.67 4.15
C ALA A 258 -19.43 -10.89 3.21
N CYS A 259 -18.11 -10.90 3.43
CA CYS A 259 -17.15 -10.19 2.59
C CYS A 259 -15.77 -10.86 2.65
N SER A 260 -15.70 -12.08 2.12
CA SER A 260 -14.59 -13.01 2.36
C SER A 260 -13.82 -13.40 1.09
N LYS A 261 -14.37 -13.17 -0.10
CA LYS A 261 -13.74 -13.53 -1.37
C LYS A 261 -12.80 -12.40 -1.83
N PRO A 262 -11.48 -12.61 -1.96
CA PRO A 262 -10.59 -11.57 -2.46
C PRO A 262 -10.96 -11.14 -3.87
N SER A 263 -10.98 -9.83 -4.14
CA SER A 263 -11.07 -9.30 -5.51
C SER A 263 -9.69 -8.97 -6.05
N ASN A 264 -9.55 -8.87 -7.38
CA ASN A 264 -8.31 -8.41 -7.99
C ASN A 264 -8.24 -6.88 -8.20
N LEU A 265 -9.11 -6.11 -7.53
CA LEU A 265 -9.06 -4.66 -7.56
C LEU A 265 -7.66 -4.19 -7.15
N ASN A 266 -7.02 -3.37 -7.99
CA ASN A 266 -5.65 -2.87 -7.80
C ASN A 266 -4.59 -3.96 -7.54
N GLY A 267 -4.81 -5.19 -8.04
CA GLY A 267 -3.89 -6.31 -7.83
C GLY A 267 -4.10 -7.03 -6.50
N GLY A 268 -5.20 -6.79 -5.78
CA GLY A 268 -5.46 -7.38 -4.47
C GLY A 268 -5.40 -8.91 -4.41
N LEU A 269 -5.68 -9.62 -5.51
CA LEU A 269 -5.59 -11.09 -5.57
C LEU A 269 -4.25 -11.55 -6.15
N LYS A 270 -3.80 -10.95 -7.26
CA LYS A 270 -2.57 -11.36 -7.97
C LYS A 270 -1.28 -10.90 -7.28
N GLY A 271 -1.37 -9.89 -6.41
CA GLY A 271 -0.23 -9.18 -5.86
C GLY A 271 -0.07 -7.81 -6.50
N ALA A 272 -0.11 -6.76 -5.69
CA ALA A 272 0.09 -5.39 -6.11
C ALA A 272 1.52 -4.94 -5.80
N PRO A 273 2.26 -4.35 -6.75
CA PRO A 273 3.63 -3.93 -6.54
C PRO A 273 3.71 -2.75 -5.55
N LEU A 274 4.80 -2.70 -4.79
CA LEU A 274 5.07 -1.58 -3.88
C LEU A 274 5.33 -0.30 -4.68
N LYS A 275 4.69 0.81 -4.31
CA LYS A 275 4.93 2.13 -4.92
C LYS A 275 5.64 3.04 -3.93
N PRO A 276 6.86 3.52 -4.22
CA PRO A 276 7.56 4.41 -3.31
C PRO A 276 6.81 5.74 -3.17
N GLU A 277 6.69 6.23 -1.94
CA GLU A 277 6.17 7.56 -1.66
C GLU A 277 7.28 8.60 -1.70
N LYS A 278 6.98 9.79 -2.23
CA LYS A 278 7.93 10.89 -2.23
C LYS A 278 8.20 11.33 -0.79
N PRO A 279 9.46 11.40 -0.34
CA PRO A 279 9.78 11.93 0.97
C PRO A 279 9.24 13.35 1.08
N SER A 280 8.44 13.63 2.11
CA SER A 280 8.01 15.00 2.38
C SER A 280 9.24 15.85 2.69
N THR A 281 9.41 16.96 1.97
CA THR A 281 10.56 17.87 2.10
C THR A 281 10.71 18.48 3.49
N SER A 282 9.69 18.36 4.34
CA SER A 282 9.65 19.00 5.66
C SER A 282 10.05 18.07 6.82
N LYS A 283 10.05 16.73 6.65
CA LYS A 283 10.43 15.78 7.71
C LYS A 283 11.06 14.52 7.12
N LYS A 284 12.35 14.31 7.41
CA LYS A 284 13.05 13.06 7.08
C LYS A 284 12.52 11.95 8.00
N LEU A 285 11.73 11.04 7.46
CA LEU A 285 11.21 9.89 8.19
C LEU A 285 12.35 8.88 8.46
N PRO A 286 12.29 8.11 9.57
CA PRO A 286 13.25 7.05 9.88
C PRO A 286 13.00 5.77 9.05
N TYR A 287 12.14 5.85 8.04
CA TYR A 287 11.78 4.75 7.14
C TYR A 287 11.53 5.28 5.73
N VAL A 288 11.73 4.40 4.74
CA VAL A 288 11.27 4.63 3.37
C VAL A 288 9.86 4.06 3.27
N LEU A 289 8.91 4.93 2.90
CA LEU A 289 7.50 4.58 2.84
C LEU A 289 7.09 4.12 1.45
N TYR A 290 6.39 2.99 1.40
CA TYR A 290 5.77 2.46 0.20
C TYR A 290 4.26 2.35 0.39
N SER A 291 3.51 2.73 -0.64
CA SER A 291 2.06 2.61 -0.72
C SER A 291 1.65 1.44 -1.62
N VAL A 292 0.54 0.80 -1.29
CA VAL A 292 -0.10 -0.25 -2.11
C VAL A 292 -1.62 -0.18 -2.04
N GLY A 293 -2.28 -0.76 -3.05
CA GLY A 293 -3.74 -0.77 -3.13
C GLY A 293 -4.32 0.60 -3.46
N PRO A 294 -5.51 0.95 -2.93
CA PRO A 294 -6.34 0.22 -1.96
C PRO A 294 -6.88 -1.12 -2.47
N PHE A 295 -7.16 -2.07 -1.58
CA PHE A 295 -7.65 -3.41 -1.91
C PHE A 295 -9.10 -3.62 -1.49
N ALA A 296 -9.77 -4.64 -2.06
CA ALA A 296 -11.10 -5.00 -1.60
C ALA A 296 -11.42 -6.51 -1.69
N PHE A 297 -12.27 -6.95 -0.77
CA PHE A 297 -12.99 -8.23 -0.86
C PHE A 297 -14.36 -8.01 -1.53
N GLU A 298 -14.84 -9.03 -2.24
CA GLU A 298 -16.18 -9.11 -2.79
C GLU A 298 -17.20 -9.47 -1.69
N PRO A 299 -18.37 -8.79 -1.67
CA PRO A 299 -19.45 -9.10 -0.74
C PRO A 299 -20.25 -10.34 -1.17
N THR A 300 -20.87 -10.98 -0.20
CA THR A 300 -21.96 -11.92 -0.41
C THR A 300 -23.27 -11.16 -0.26
N CYS A 301 -24.06 -11.12 -1.33
CA CYS A 301 -25.27 -10.31 -1.39
C CYS A 301 -26.50 -11.21 -1.39
N HIS A 302 -27.42 -10.95 -0.47
CA HIS A 302 -28.73 -11.58 -0.50
C HIS A 302 -29.53 -10.97 -1.66
N LYS A 303 -30.16 -11.81 -2.47
CA LYS A 303 -31.16 -11.36 -3.43
C LYS A 303 -32.41 -11.00 -2.61
N ASN A 304 -32.76 -9.72 -2.59
CA ASN A 304 -34.10 -9.28 -2.18
C ASN A 304 -35.09 -9.61 -3.30
#